data_AF-A0A943S7H5-F1
#
_entry.id   AF-A0A943S7H5-F1
#
_cell.length_a   1.000
_cell.length_b   1.000
_cell.length_c   1.000
_cell.angle_alpha   90.00
_cell.angle_beta   90.00
_cell.angle_gamma   90.00
#
_symmetry.space_group_name_H-M   'P 1'
#
loop_
_entity.id
_entity.type
_entity.pdbx_description
1 polymer ?
#
loop_
_entity_poly.entity_id
_entity_poly.type
_entity_poly.pdbx_seq_one_letter_code
_entity_poly.pdbx_strand_id
1 'polypeptide(L)'
;MKNIESEYEIDKQKRKQRLVRNEFLYNGESVGAYDMPLIIKQDIDVEKIQLLCYADARNGDEKNKDKTIHFFTYDWKFGKVYDNPDEELEKLGQYYALFSPDFSVFTNMPLALQIESVFKNRWCGAFWQSRGLRVIPTVSWGDERSFDFCFDGIEEGSAVVVCTYCRENCEEDFMLGYNEMMKRIKPSVVLCYDEPFPAMMGNIKEFLPTAYEWTKNLNWEDLAQFKWEKRNRNVSGLDAKKFKFFKYDDPYKKDEIVKCPVCGGVALQDRYGNGECENCGWKFEKDADILEKQWGISYPMLVSTTTAKKQYEKGLPFKATFDEFVNGLYFYSEMLFTYKNVSYEVFLKGSETVVFCSEDMQQEYGSREEFEAKANIDGVLLKDLWADVSFAGFMYCG
;
A
#
# COMPACT_ATOMS: atom_id res chain seq x y z
N MET A 1 -59.65 2.10 16.06
CA MET A 1 -59.32 1.39 14.80
C MET A 1 -57.81 1.41 14.66
N LYS A 2 -57.12 0.26 14.69
CA LYS A 2 -55.71 0.23 14.31
C LYS A 2 -55.66 0.51 12.80
N ASN A 3 -54.96 1.56 12.38
CA ASN A 3 -54.66 1.78 10.97
C ASN A 3 -53.90 0.54 10.49
N ILE A 4 -54.54 -0.27 9.65
CA ILE A 4 -53.88 -1.36 8.95
C ILE A 4 -53.09 -0.67 7.84
N GLU A 5 -51.77 -0.57 8.01
CA GLU A 5 -50.89 -0.07 6.95
C GLU A 5 -51.05 -0.94 5.71
N SER A 6 -51.08 -0.32 4.54
CA SER A 6 -51.11 -1.06 3.28
C SER A 6 -49.79 -1.79 3.06
N GLU A 7 -49.81 -2.89 2.30
CA GLU A 7 -48.58 -3.61 1.91
C GLU A 7 -47.55 -2.68 1.24
N TYR A 8 -48.03 -1.69 0.49
CA TYR A 8 -47.19 -0.67 -0.13
C TYR A 8 -46.46 0.20 0.90
N GLU A 9 -47.14 0.70 1.94
CA GLU A 9 -46.49 1.50 2.97
C GLU A 9 -45.49 0.66 3.78
N ILE A 10 -45.79 -0.62 4.05
CA ILE A 10 -44.84 -1.54 4.69
C ILE A 10 -43.60 -1.74 3.82
N ASP A 11 -43.74 -2.01 2.52
CA ASP A 11 -42.61 -2.18 1.60
C ASP A 11 -41.78 -0.89 1.48
N LYS A 12 -42.44 0.26 1.38
CA LYS A 12 -41.79 1.57 1.33
C LYS A 12 -40.98 1.86 2.59
N GLN A 13 -41.50 1.55 3.78
CA GLN A 13 -40.74 1.70 5.03
C GLN A 13 -39.54 0.75 5.07
N LYS A 14 -39.70 -0.51 4.65
CA LYS A 14 -38.58 -1.47 4.56
C LYS A 14 -37.48 -0.98 3.62
N ARG A 15 -37.84 -0.50 2.43
CA ARG A 15 -36.88 0.07 1.46
C ARG A 15 -36.19 1.31 2.01
N LYS A 16 -36.95 2.20 2.66
CA LYS A 16 -36.39 3.37 3.33
C LYS A 16 -35.37 2.96 4.39
N GLN A 17 -35.72 2.02 5.26
CA GLN A 17 -34.81 1.51 6.30
C GLN A 17 -33.53 0.92 5.70
N ARG A 18 -33.64 0.10 4.65
CA ARG A 18 -32.49 -0.46 3.93
C ARG A 18 -31.60 0.58 3.28
N LEU A 19 -32.13 1.76 2.95
CA LEU A 19 -31.33 2.87 2.43
C LEU A 19 -30.63 3.64 3.55
N VAL A 20 -31.35 4.01 4.60
CA VAL A 20 -30.86 4.96 5.62
C VAL A 20 -30.05 4.33 6.75
N ARG A 21 -30.30 3.05 7.08
CA ARG A 21 -29.52 2.27 8.07
C ARG A 21 -29.33 2.96 9.43
N ASN A 22 -30.34 3.70 9.87
CA ASN A 22 -30.28 4.56 11.05
C ASN A 22 -30.98 3.98 12.29
N GLU A 23 -31.30 2.69 12.29
CA GLU A 23 -31.95 2.04 13.43
C GLU A 23 -31.11 2.12 14.70
N PHE A 24 -29.79 1.90 14.59
CA PHE A 24 -28.87 2.00 15.73
C PHE A 24 -28.71 3.45 16.20
N LEU A 25 -28.62 4.39 15.26
CA LEU A 25 -28.55 5.82 15.57
C LEU A 25 -29.80 6.28 16.34
N TYR A 26 -31.00 5.92 15.88
CA TYR A 26 -32.24 6.29 16.56
C TYR A 26 -32.39 5.67 17.94
N ASN A 27 -31.83 4.49 18.15
CA ASN A 27 -31.85 3.80 19.43
C ASN A 27 -30.75 4.26 20.40
N GLY A 28 -29.86 5.18 19.97
CA GLY A 28 -28.71 5.60 20.77
C GLY A 28 -27.60 4.55 20.88
N GLU A 29 -27.54 3.64 19.90
CA GLU A 29 -26.61 2.51 19.80
C GLU A 29 -25.48 2.79 18.78
N SER A 30 -25.32 4.05 18.36
CA SER A 30 -24.23 4.55 17.52
C SER A 30 -23.24 5.38 18.35
N VAL A 31 -21.96 5.33 17.98
CA VAL A 31 -20.86 6.01 18.69
C VAL A 31 -19.88 6.70 17.72
N GLY A 32 -19.05 7.58 18.27
CA GLY A 32 -18.00 8.27 17.51
C GLY A 32 -18.52 9.46 16.69
N ALA A 33 -17.62 10.13 15.97
CA ALA A 33 -17.96 11.31 15.17
C ALA A 33 -18.75 10.98 13.88
N TYR A 34 -18.83 9.68 13.54
CA TYR A 34 -19.40 9.17 12.30
C TYR A 34 -20.60 8.24 12.53
N ASP A 35 -21.21 8.28 13.71
CA ASP A 35 -22.42 7.52 14.07
C ASP A 35 -22.29 6.00 13.83
N MET A 36 -21.11 5.45 14.10
CA MET A 36 -20.81 4.03 13.88
C MET A 36 -21.65 3.13 14.80
N PRO A 37 -22.41 2.15 14.28
CA PRO A 37 -23.13 1.20 15.11
C PRO A 37 -22.20 0.46 16.07
N LEU A 38 -22.59 0.33 17.33
CA LEU A 38 -21.76 -0.32 18.35
C LEU A 38 -21.90 -1.85 18.27
N ILE A 39 -20.79 -2.54 18.03
CA ILE A 39 -20.66 -3.98 18.26
C ILE A 39 -20.30 -4.18 19.73
N ILE A 40 -21.21 -4.83 20.45
CA ILE A 40 -21.12 -5.09 21.89
C ILE A 40 -20.22 -6.30 22.14
N LYS A 41 -19.41 -6.25 23.18
CA LYS A 41 -18.58 -7.36 23.63
C LYS A 41 -19.45 -8.56 23.98
N GLN A 42 -19.08 -9.72 23.45
CA GLN A 42 -19.70 -11.01 23.78
C GLN A 42 -18.66 -11.94 24.41
N ASP A 43 -19.11 -12.76 25.35
CA ASP A 43 -18.31 -13.86 25.90
C ASP A 43 -18.33 -15.03 24.92
N ILE A 44 -17.33 -15.06 24.03
CA ILE A 44 -17.17 -16.09 23.00
C ILE A 44 -15.96 -16.95 23.36
N ASP A 45 -16.20 -18.25 23.46
CA ASP A 45 -15.15 -19.24 23.69
C ASP A 45 -14.26 -19.34 22.43
N VAL A 46 -13.11 -18.68 22.49
CA VAL A 46 -12.14 -18.58 21.39
C VAL A 46 -11.42 -19.89 21.09
N GLU A 47 -11.50 -20.88 21.99
CA GLU A 47 -10.96 -22.22 21.76
C GLU A 47 -11.79 -23.04 20.77
N LYS A 48 -13.06 -22.69 20.59
CA LYS A 48 -13.94 -23.33 19.59
C LYS A 48 -13.84 -22.73 18.19
N ILE A 49 -13.09 -21.66 18.00
CA ILE A 49 -13.01 -20.99 16.70
C ILE A 49 -12.30 -21.88 15.69
N GLN A 50 -13.01 -22.18 14.61
CA GLN A 50 -12.51 -22.89 13.45
C GLN A 50 -13.01 -22.17 12.21
N LEU A 51 -12.12 -21.69 11.36
CA LEU A 51 -12.49 -20.77 10.29
C LEU A 51 -13.11 -21.50 9.08
N LEU A 52 -14.10 -20.85 8.47
CA LEU A 52 -14.64 -21.17 7.15
C LEU A 52 -14.84 -19.87 6.37
N CYS A 53 -14.36 -19.82 5.13
CA CYS A 53 -14.53 -18.66 4.28
C CYS A 53 -16.01 -18.48 3.92
N TYR A 54 -16.52 -17.26 3.96
CA TYR A 54 -17.88 -16.95 3.54
C TYR A 54 -18.21 -17.47 2.13
N ALA A 55 -17.23 -17.50 1.22
CA ALA A 55 -17.40 -18.02 -0.14
C ALA A 55 -17.76 -19.53 -0.18
N ASP A 56 -17.43 -20.27 0.88
CA ASP A 56 -17.70 -21.70 1.01
C ASP A 56 -18.95 -22.00 1.84
N ALA A 57 -19.52 -20.99 2.50
CA ALA A 57 -20.72 -21.10 3.33
C ALA A 57 -22.00 -21.32 2.49
N ARG A 58 -22.88 -22.21 2.95
CA ARG A 58 -24.07 -22.69 2.19
C ARG A 58 -25.28 -22.80 3.10
N ASN A 59 -26.50 -22.67 2.58
CA ASN A 59 -27.70 -22.96 3.37
C ASN A 59 -27.78 -24.45 3.74
N GLY A 60 -28.15 -24.76 4.99
CA GLY A 60 -28.30 -26.13 5.47
C GLY A 60 -26.97 -26.88 5.61
N ASP A 61 -25.91 -26.18 6.02
CA ASP A 61 -24.56 -26.75 6.12
C ASP A 61 -24.37 -27.52 7.42
N GLU A 62 -24.93 -28.73 7.49
CA GLU A 62 -24.89 -29.59 8.67
C GLU A 62 -23.47 -29.96 9.13
N LYS A 63 -22.49 -29.97 8.23
CA LYS A 63 -21.13 -30.42 8.53
C LYS A 63 -20.26 -29.35 9.16
N ASN A 64 -20.58 -28.08 8.96
CA ASN A 64 -19.74 -26.95 9.37
C ASN A 64 -20.41 -26.04 10.39
N LYS A 65 -21.46 -26.48 11.09
CA LYS A 65 -22.16 -25.66 12.10
C LYS A 65 -21.24 -25.19 13.24
N ASP A 66 -20.17 -25.92 13.51
CA ASP A 66 -19.14 -25.57 14.49
C ASP A 66 -18.14 -24.51 13.97
N LYS A 67 -18.20 -24.16 12.69
CA LYS A 67 -17.28 -23.18 12.08
C LYS A 67 -17.67 -21.74 12.40
N THR A 68 -16.67 -20.88 12.33
CA THR A 68 -16.74 -19.43 12.42
C THR A 68 -16.53 -18.84 11.04
N ILE A 69 -17.48 -18.03 10.56
CA ILE A 69 -17.39 -17.45 9.22
C ILE A 69 -16.47 -16.24 9.23
N HIS A 70 -15.52 -16.20 8.29
CA HIS A 70 -14.68 -15.03 8.04
C HIS A 70 -14.89 -14.49 6.62
N PHE A 71 -14.50 -13.23 6.43
CA PHE A 71 -14.73 -12.45 5.20
C PHE A 71 -13.45 -12.04 4.47
N PHE A 72 -12.29 -12.61 4.83
CA PHE A 72 -10.99 -12.40 4.16
C PHE A 72 -10.96 -12.95 2.72
N THR A 73 -11.71 -12.30 1.84
CA THR A 73 -11.86 -12.57 0.41
C THR A 73 -12.29 -11.28 -0.30
N TYR A 74 -12.64 -11.32 -1.58
CA TYR A 74 -13.03 -10.12 -2.33
C TYR A 74 -14.41 -9.58 -1.90
N ASP A 75 -14.52 -8.27 -1.67
CA ASP A 75 -15.75 -7.56 -1.28
C ASP A 75 -16.99 -7.96 -2.08
N TRP A 76 -16.86 -8.04 -3.41
CA TRP A 76 -17.98 -8.38 -4.30
C TRP A 76 -18.56 -9.78 -4.05
N LYS A 77 -17.83 -10.68 -3.40
CA LYS A 77 -18.34 -12.01 -3.02
C LYS A 77 -19.30 -11.93 -1.85
N PHE A 78 -19.12 -10.98 -0.93
CA PHE A 78 -19.89 -10.89 0.31
C PHE A 78 -20.70 -9.60 0.46
N GLY A 79 -20.64 -8.64 -0.47
CA GLY A 79 -21.39 -7.38 -0.39
C GLY A 79 -22.89 -7.55 -0.09
N LYS A 80 -23.48 -8.67 -0.54
CA LYS A 80 -24.86 -9.05 -0.24
C LYS A 80 -25.21 -9.16 1.24
N VAL A 81 -24.22 -9.35 2.14
CA VAL A 81 -24.49 -9.36 3.59
C VAL A 81 -24.92 -7.99 4.11
N TYR A 82 -24.50 -6.92 3.43
CA TYR A 82 -24.95 -5.56 3.70
C TYR A 82 -26.21 -5.22 2.89
N ASP A 83 -26.24 -5.58 1.61
CA ASP A 83 -27.33 -5.21 0.69
C ASP A 83 -28.65 -5.96 1.00
N ASN A 84 -28.55 -7.26 1.27
CA ASN A 84 -29.66 -8.18 1.53
C ASN A 84 -29.48 -8.89 2.89
N PRO A 85 -29.43 -8.15 4.01
CA PRO A 85 -28.99 -8.67 5.30
C PRO A 85 -29.94 -9.74 5.86
N ASP A 86 -31.25 -9.63 5.62
CA ASP A 86 -32.25 -10.58 6.10
C ASP A 86 -32.12 -11.96 5.44
N GLU A 87 -31.81 -12.01 4.14
CA GLU A 87 -31.63 -13.27 3.39
C GLU A 87 -30.32 -13.97 3.81
N GLU A 88 -29.25 -13.18 3.95
CA GLU A 88 -27.95 -13.71 4.37
C GLU A 88 -27.96 -14.15 5.85
N LEU A 89 -28.82 -13.57 6.68
CA LEU A 89 -28.99 -13.96 8.07
C LEU A 89 -29.40 -15.43 8.22
N GLU A 90 -30.30 -15.94 7.39
CA GLU A 90 -30.73 -17.35 7.44
C GLU A 90 -29.56 -18.30 7.21
N LYS A 91 -28.68 -17.97 6.25
CA LYS A 91 -27.48 -18.73 5.94
C LYS A 91 -26.45 -18.66 7.07
N LEU A 92 -26.21 -17.45 7.57
CA LEU A 92 -25.15 -17.20 8.55
C LEU A 92 -25.53 -17.70 9.95
N GLY A 93 -26.82 -17.76 10.26
CA GLY A 93 -27.31 -18.09 11.59
C GLY A 93 -27.08 -19.52 12.09
N GLN A 94 -26.68 -20.42 11.19
CA GLN A 94 -26.41 -21.83 11.53
C GLN A 94 -24.98 -22.07 12.06
N TYR A 95 -24.08 -21.10 11.93
CA TYR A 95 -22.66 -21.22 12.27
C TYR A 95 -22.38 -20.82 13.73
N TYR A 96 -21.23 -21.23 14.28
CA TYR A 96 -20.88 -21.01 15.68
C TYR A 96 -20.76 -19.52 16.04
N ALA A 97 -20.06 -18.78 15.19
CA ALA A 97 -19.83 -17.33 15.30
C ALA A 97 -19.51 -16.73 13.93
N LEU A 98 -19.52 -15.40 13.85
CA LEU A 98 -19.18 -14.64 12.66
C LEU A 98 -18.09 -13.63 13.00
N PHE A 99 -17.13 -13.44 12.11
CA PHE A 99 -16.34 -12.22 12.10
C PHE A 99 -17.14 -11.13 11.38
N SER A 100 -17.11 -9.89 11.84
CA SER A 100 -17.75 -8.79 11.07
C SER A 100 -17.09 -8.67 9.68
N PRO A 101 -17.82 -8.24 8.64
CA PRO A 101 -17.32 -8.31 7.28
C PRO A 101 -16.18 -7.32 7.05
N ASP A 102 -15.11 -7.78 6.42
CA ASP A 102 -13.89 -7.02 6.19
C ASP A 102 -13.92 -6.28 4.85
N PHE A 103 -14.76 -5.25 4.76
CA PHE A 103 -14.80 -4.39 3.58
C PHE A 103 -13.47 -3.67 3.41
N SER A 104 -12.97 -3.64 2.17
CA SER A 104 -11.63 -3.17 1.85
C SER A 104 -11.41 -1.72 2.27
N VAL A 105 -10.25 -1.45 2.89
CA VAL A 105 -9.73 -0.11 3.22
C VAL A 105 -8.31 -0.02 2.65
N PHE A 106 -8.09 0.88 1.69
CA PHE A 106 -6.77 1.11 1.08
C PHE A 106 -6.24 2.51 1.42
N THR A 107 -4.93 2.65 1.53
CA THR A 107 -4.26 3.94 1.81
C THR A 107 -4.51 4.98 0.71
N ASN A 108 -4.71 4.55 -0.54
CA ASN A 108 -5.06 5.41 -1.67
C ASN A 108 -6.58 5.55 -1.90
N MET A 109 -7.43 4.98 -1.04
CA MET A 109 -8.87 5.11 -1.12
C MET A 109 -9.31 6.47 -0.54
N PRO A 110 -10.24 7.22 -1.18
CA PRO A 110 -10.83 8.41 -0.57
C PRO A 110 -11.42 8.13 0.82
N LEU A 111 -11.20 9.04 1.79
CA LEU A 111 -11.66 8.84 3.18
C LEU A 111 -13.16 8.58 3.29
N ALA A 112 -13.98 9.20 2.42
CA ALA A 112 -15.41 8.96 2.39
C ALA A 112 -15.77 7.48 2.13
N LEU A 113 -15.01 6.80 1.26
CA LEU A 113 -15.21 5.38 0.99
C LEU A 113 -14.63 4.51 2.11
N GLN A 114 -13.54 4.93 2.74
CA GLN A 114 -13.01 4.23 3.91
C GLN A 114 -14.01 4.24 5.08
N ILE A 115 -14.62 5.39 5.37
CA ILE A 115 -15.68 5.55 6.36
C ILE A 115 -16.87 4.67 6.01
N GLU A 116 -17.28 4.64 4.74
CA GLU A 116 -18.38 3.77 4.29
C GLU A 116 -18.05 2.27 4.52
N SER A 117 -16.85 1.82 4.19
CA SER A 117 -16.40 0.43 4.43
C SER A 117 -16.45 0.07 5.93
N VAL A 118 -15.94 0.95 6.79
CA VAL A 118 -15.99 0.76 8.25
C VAL A 118 -17.43 0.77 8.74
N PHE A 119 -18.28 1.68 8.27
CA PHE A 119 -19.70 1.72 8.62
C PHE A 119 -20.41 0.42 8.24
N LYS A 120 -20.20 -0.10 7.01
CA LYS A 120 -20.79 -1.38 6.56
C LYS A 120 -20.36 -2.54 7.46
N ASN A 121 -19.10 -2.57 7.86
CA ASN A 121 -18.58 -3.55 8.82
C ASN A 121 -19.33 -3.47 10.15
N ARG A 122 -19.39 -2.28 10.77
CA ARG A 122 -20.04 -2.05 12.06
C ARG A 122 -21.53 -2.33 12.03
N TRP A 123 -22.21 -1.83 11.00
CA TRP A 123 -23.64 -2.04 10.80
C TRP A 123 -23.98 -3.53 10.68
N CYS A 124 -23.24 -4.30 9.87
CA CYS A 124 -23.46 -5.75 9.75
C CYS A 124 -23.24 -6.47 11.08
N GLY A 125 -22.17 -6.11 11.82
CA GLY A 125 -21.89 -6.71 13.11
C GLY A 125 -22.99 -6.44 14.14
N ALA A 126 -23.40 -5.18 14.30
CA ALA A 126 -24.48 -4.79 15.21
C ALA A 126 -25.83 -5.41 14.79
N PHE A 127 -26.10 -5.46 13.48
CA PHE A 127 -27.29 -6.12 12.94
C PHE A 127 -27.32 -7.61 13.31
N TRP A 128 -26.24 -8.35 13.09
CA TRP A 128 -26.20 -9.77 13.44
C TRP A 128 -26.34 -10.00 14.96
N GLN A 129 -25.72 -9.15 15.79
CA GLN A 129 -25.91 -9.23 17.24
C GLN A 129 -27.36 -8.97 17.66
N SER A 130 -28.04 -7.99 17.04
CA SER A 130 -29.47 -7.72 17.28
C SER A 130 -30.38 -8.91 16.91
N ARG A 131 -29.86 -9.87 16.12
CA ARG A 131 -30.52 -11.12 15.73
C ARG A 131 -30.06 -12.33 16.57
N GLY A 132 -29.28 -12.12 17.62
CA GLY A 132 -28.84 -13.15 18.55
C GLY A 132 -27.60 -13.93 18.12
N LEU A 133 -26.87 -13.45 17.10
CA LEU A 133 -25.65 -14.10 16.63
C LEU A 133 -24.44 -13.70 17.47
N ARG A 134 -23.44 -14.59 17.48
CA ARG A 134 -22.13 -14.33 18.06
C ARG A 134 -21.26 -13.67 17.02
N VAL A 135 -20.76 -12.48 17.30
CA VAL A 135 -19.99 -11.66 16.37
C VAL A 135 -18.69 -11.22 17.04
N ILE A 136 -17.57 -11.37 16.33
CA ILE A 136 -16.28 -10.80 16.71
C ILE A 136 -15.93 -9.72 15.66
N PRO A 137 -15.69 -8.46 16.05
CA PRO A 137 -15.38 -7.40 15.11
C PRO A 137 -14.03 -7.61 14.42
N THR A 138 -14.03 -7.54 13.09
CA THR A 138 -12.81 -7.39 12.29
C THR A 138 -12.41 -5.92 12.22
N VAL A 139 -11.12 -5.67 12.43
CA VAL A 139 -10.53 -4.33 12.44
C VAL A 139 -9.52 -4.22 11.30
N SER A 140 -9.73 -3.21 10.46
CA SER A 140 -8.90 -2.88 9.31
C SER A 140 -8.71 -1.36 9.26
N TRP A 141 -7.52 -0.92 8.85
CA TRP A 141 -7.15 0.49 8.75
C TRP A 141 -6.41 0.75 7.44
N GLY A 142 -6.44 2.01 7.00
CA GLY A 142 -5.67 2.52 5.87
C GLY A 142 -4.31 3.00 6.34
N ASP A 143 -4.19 4.32 6.50
CA ASP A 143 -3.08 4.99 7.16
C ASP A 143 -3.58 5.74 8.40
N GLU A 144 -2.74 6.58 9.01
CA GLU A 144 -3.06 7.37 10.19
C GLU A 144 -4.32 8.24 10.03
N ARG A 145 -4.66 8.66 8.81
CA ARG A 145 -5.89 9.44 8.54
C ARG A 145 -7.16 8.64 8.82
N SER A 146 -7.06 7.30 8.84
CA SER A 146 -8.17 6.41 9.14
C SER A 146 -8.40 6.21 10.64
N PHE A 147 -7.41 6.52 11.48
CA PHE A 147 -7.46 6.21 12.92
C PHE A 147 -8.57 6.95 13.65
N ASP A 148 -9.05 8.07 13.11
CA ASP A 148 -10.17 8.83 13.66
C ASP A 148 -11.51 8.09 13.63
N PHE A 149 -11.65 7.03 12.83
CA PHE A 149 -12.92 6.30 12.69
C PHE A 149 -12.79 4.77 12.64
N CYS A 150 -11.65 4.22 12.24
CA CYS A 150 -11.53 2.78 11.97
C CYS A 150 -11.56 1.89 13.23
N PHE A 151 -11.42 2.49 14.41
CA PHE A 151 -11.53 1.80 15.72
C PHE A 151 -12.86 2.05 16.43
N ASP A 152 -13.69 2.97 15.94
CA ASP A 152 -15.00 3.28 16.50
C ASP A 152 -16.00 2.14 16.26
N GLY A 153 -17.11 2.14 17.00
CA GLY A 153 -18.17 1.13 16.86
C GLY A 153 -17.80 -0.25 17.42
N ILE A 154 -16.75 -0.34 18.25
CA ILE A 154 -16.34 -1.58 18.94
C ILE A 154 -16.25 -1.29 20.43
N GLU A 155 -16.95 -2.09 21.25
CA GLU A 155 -16.88 -1.95 22.71
C GLU A 155 -15.48 -2.28 23.25
N GLU A 156 -15.00 -1.47 24.20
CA GLU A 156 -13.70 -1.67 24.86
C GLU A 156 -13.62 -3.06 25.51
N GLY A 157 -12.46 -3.72 25.39
CA GLY A 157 -12.22 -5.05 25.93
C GLY A 157 -12.82 -6.19 25.10
N SER A 158 -13.38 -5.91 23.92
CA SER A 158 -13.85 -6.94 22.98
C SER A 158 -12.69 -7.82 22.48
N ALA A 159 -13.00 -9.06 22.12
CA ALA A 159 -12.12 -9.79 21.21
C ALA A 159 -12.17 -9.11 19.84
N VAL A 160 -11.04 -9.03 19.13
CA VAL A 160 -10.97 -8.42 17.80
C VAL A 160 -10.25 -9.35 16.83
N VAL A 161 -10.53 -9.18 15.54
CA VAL A 161 -9.84 -9.89 14.47
C VAL A 161 -9.03 -8.93 13.63
N VAL A 162 -7.80 -9.30 13.30
CA VAL A 162 -6.93 -8.59 12.36
C VAL A 162 -6.41 -9.56 11.31
N CYS A 163 -5.96 -9.05 10.16
CA CYS A 163 -5.47 -9.85 9.05
C CYS A 163 -4.07 -9.39 8.64
N THR A 164 -3.08 -10.28 8.74
CA THR A 164 -1.72 -10.06 8.24
C THR A 164 -1.48 -10.73 6.88
N TYR A 165 -2.49 -11.43 6.34
CA TYR A 165 -2.44 -12.06 5.03
C TYR A 165 -2.18 -11.02 3.92
N CYS A 166 -1.20 -11.29 3.05
CA CYS A 166 -0.74 -10.37 2.01
C CYS A 166 -0.14 -9.05 2.54
N ARG A 167 0.25 -8.98 3.81
CA ARG A 167 0.93 -7.83 4.43
C ARG A 167 2.37 -8.15 4.83
N GLU A 168 2.96 -9.24 4.33
CA GLU A 168 4.21 -9.80 4.85
C GLU A 168 5.39 -8.81 4.86
N ASN A 169 5.38 -7.80 3.97
CA ASN A 169 6.41 -6.77 3.84
C ASN A 169 5.95 -5.38 4.31
N CYS A 170 4.90 -5.30 5.13
CA CYS A 170 4.30 -4.04 5.60
C CYS A 170 4.23 -3.96 7.13
N GLU A 171 5.15 -4.62 7.85
CA GLU A 171 5.13 -4.67 9.32
C GLU A 171 5.12 -3.27 9.94
N GLU A 172 5.98 -2.36 9.47
CA GLU A 172 6.09 -1.00 10.01
C GLU A 172 4.76 -0.24 9.94
N ASP A 173 4.16 -0.15 8.74
CA ASP A 173 2.87 0.52 8.52
C ASP A 173 1.72 -0.18 9.27
N PHE A 174 1.72 -1.51 9.31
CA PHE A 174 0.71 -2.28 10.01
C PHE A 174 0.76 -2.00 11.52
N MET A 175 1.96 -1.95 12.09
CA MET A 175 2.15 -1.76 13.52
C MET A 175 1.68 -0.40 14.03
N LEU A 176 1.66 0.65 13.18
CA LEU A 176 1.07 1.95 13.55
C LEU A 176 -0.42 1.79 13.93
N GLY A 177 -1.20 1.16 13.05
CA GLY A 177 -2.63 0.94 13.31
C GLY A 177 -2.89 -0.14 14.36
N TYR A 178 -2.08 -1.20 14.40
CA TYR A 178 -2.18 -2.21 15.44
C TYR A 178 -2.00 -1.62 16.85
N ASN A 179 -0.95 -0.80 17.04
CA ASN A 179 -0.69 -0.18 18.34
C ASN A 179 -1.79 0.79 18.74
N GLU A 180 -2.36 1.54 17.78
CA GLU A 180 -3.48 2.44 18.05
C GLU A 180 -4.77 1.66 18.40
N MET A 181 -5.06 0.57 17.69
CA MET A 181 -6.13 -0.37 18.01
C MET A 181 -6.02 -0.88 19.45
N MET A 182 -4.82 -1.31 19.85
CA MET A 182 -4.55 -1.83 21.19
C MET A 182 -4.81 -0.78 22.29
N LYS A 183 -4.51 0.50 22.03
CA LYS A 183 -4.78 1.59 22.99
C LYS A 183 -6.27 1.90 23.12
N ARG A 184 -7.00 1.96 22.01
CA ARG A 184 -8.40 2.41 21.97
C ARG A 184 -9.37 1.31 22.38
N ILE A 185 -9.23 0.13 21.78
CA ILE A 185 -10.15 -0.99 22.00
C ILE A 185 -9.71 -1.82 23.22
N LYS A 186 -8.42 -1.82 23.58
CA LYS A 186 -7.84 -2.63 24.67
C LYS A 186 -8.33 -4.08 24.60
N PRO A 187 -8.17 -4.76 23.46
CA PRO A 187 -8.83 -6.03 23.21
C PRO A 187 -8.40 -7.10 24.21
N SER A 188 -9.34 -7.95 24.63
CA SER A 188 -9.05 -9.08 25.53
C SER A 188 -8.20 -10.16 24.86
N VAL A 189 -8.37 -10.30 23.54
CA VAL A 189 -7.63 -11.21 22.67
C VAL A 189 -7.69 -10.67 21.24
N VAL A 190 -6.58 -10.79 20.52
CA VAL A 190 -6.50 -10.53 19.08
C VAL A 190 -6.44 -11.85 18.34
N LEU A 191 -7.43 -12.10 17.50
CA LEU A 191 -7.44 -13.23 16.58
C LEU A 191 -6.75 -12.77 15.29
N CYS A 192 -5.56 -13.30 15.01
CA CYS A 192 -4.78 -12.94 13.84
C CYS A 192 -5.05 -13.95 12.73
N TYR A 193 -5.67 -13.51 11.64
CA TYR A 193 -5.75 -14.30 10.42
C TYR A 193 -4.42 -14.17 9.67
N ASP A 194 -3.72 -15.29 9.58
CA ASP A 194 -2.33 -15.44 9.16
C ASP A 194 -1.27 -15.15 10.23
N GLU A 195 0.00 -15.36 9.88
CA GLU A 195 1.14 -15.27 10.80
C GLU A 195 1.27 -13.87 11.43
N PRO A 196 1.26 -13.74 12.77
CA PRO A 196 1.50 -12.47 13.45
C PRO A 196 2.90 -11.93 13.16
N PHE A 197 3.04 -10.61 13.09
CA PHE A 197 4.37 -10.00 13.04
C PHE A 197 5.10 -10.15 14.38
N PRO A 198 6.45 -10.27 14.38
CA PRO A 198 7.24 -10.32 15.60
C PRO A 198 6.98 -9.14 16.55
N ALA A 199 6.68 -7.94 16.02
CA ALA A 199 6.38 -6.77 16.82
C ALA A 199 4.96 -6.75 17.43
N MET A 200 4.04 -7.65 17.02
CA MET A 200 2.68 -7.69 17.59
C MET A 200 2.71 -8.20 19.03
N MET A 201 2.26 -7.34 19.96
CA MET A 201 2.23 -7.62 21.39
C MET A 201 0.80 -7.78 21.89
N GLY A 202 0.59 -8.68 22.86
CA GLY A 202 -0.71 -8.88 23.52
C GLY A 202 -1.11 -10.35 23.58
N ASN A 203 -2.36 -10.61 23.94
CA ASN A 203 -2.93 -11.96 23.88
C ASN A 203 -3.36 -12.27 22.44
N ILE A 204 -2.51 -12.95 21.68
CA ILE A 204 -2.72 -13.18 20.24
C ILE A 204 -2.95 -14.66 19.98
N LYS A 205 -3.97 -14.97 19.17
CA LYS A 205 -4.24 -16.31 18.65
C LYS A 205 -4.16 -16.32 17.13
N GLU A 206 -3.20 -17.07 16.59
CA GLU A 206 -2.98 -17.22 15.15
C GLU A 206 -3.96 -18.22 14.52
N PHE A 207 -4.47 -17.88 13.33
CA PHE A 207 -5.23 -18.78 12.47
C PHE A 207 -4.61 -18.82 11.08
N LEU A 208 -4.24 -20.02 10.64
CA LEU A 208 -3.74 -20.22 9.28
C LEU A 208 -4.83 -19.93 8.24
N PRO A 209 -4.52 -19.22 7.15
CA PRO A 209 -5.45 -19.00 6.05
C PRO A 209 -5.95 -20.34 5.48
N THR A 210 -7.22 -20.39 5.06
CA THR A 210 -7.82 -21.60 4.49
C THR A 210 -7.00 -22.13 3.31
N ALA A 211 -6.46 -21.23 2.48
CA ALA A 211 -5.61 -21.57 1.34
C ALA A 211 -4.29 -22.27 1.72
N TYR A 212 -3.85 -22.15 2.98
CA TYR A 212 -2.60 -22.69 3.50
C TYR A 212 -2.82 -23.80 4.53
N GLU A 213 -4.04 -24.29 4.75
CA GLU A 213 -4.27 -25.37 5.73
C GLU A 213 -3.52 -26.66 5.39
N TRP A 214 -3.25 -26.92 4.11
CA TRP A 214 -2.46 -28.07 3.69
C TRP A 214 -1.03 -28.05 4.24
N THR A 215 -0.51 -26.87 4.61
CA THR A 215 0.84 -26.71 5.19
C THR A 215 0.98 -27.40 6.56
N LYS A 216 -0.13 -27.66 7.26
CA LYS A 216 -0.16 -28.44 8.52
C LYS A 216 0.39 -29.86 8.35
N ASN A 217 0.41 -30.38 7.12
CA ASN A 217 0.90 -31.71 6.80
C ASN A 217 2.36 -31.73 6.31
N LEU A 218 3.04 -30.57 6.26
CA LEU A 218 4.43 -30.49 5.86
C LEU A 218 5.36 -30.93 7.00
N ASN A 219 6.51 -31.49 6.63
CA ASN A 219 7.62 -31.65 7.58
C ASN A 219 8.23 -30.27 7.93
N TRP A 220 9.08 -30.23 8.95
CA TRP A 220 9.62 -28.96 9.46
C TRP A 220 10.50 -28.21 8.45
N GLU A 221 11.25 -28.91 7.60
CA GLU A 221 12.10 -28.32 6.55
C GLU A 221 11.24 -27.64 5.48
N ASP A 222 10.22 -28.36 5.00
CA ASP A 222 9.29 -27.87 3.99
C ASP A 222 8.41 -26.74 4.52
N LEU A 223 8.02 -26.79 5.79
CA LEU A 223 7.28 -25.70 6.44
C LEU A 223 8.16 -24.44 6.56
N ALA A 224 9.43 -24.59 6.95
CA ALA A 224 10.37 -23.47 7.02
C ALA A 224 10.62 -22.86 5.63
N GLN A 225 10.77 -23.71 4.61
CA GLN A 225 10.92 -23.28 3.22
C GLN A 225 9.67 -22.54 2.72
N PHE A 226 8.47 -23.07 2.97
CA PHE A 226 7.20 -22.40 2.64
C PHE A 226 7.09 -21.02 3.29
N LYS A 227 7.38 -20.91 4.59
CA LYS A 227 7.35 -19.63 5.31
C LYS A 227 8.36 -18.63 4.75
N TRP A 228 9.57 -19.08 4.45
CA TRP A 228 10.58 -18.24 3.81
C TRP A 228 10.11 -17.73 2.45
N GLU A 229 9.63 -18.61 1.58
CA GLU A 229 9.15 -18.21 0.25
C GLU A 229 7.99 -17.24 0.32
N LYS A 230 7.04 -17.47 1.23
CA LYS A 230 5.87 -16.59 1.40
C LYS A 230 6.26 -15.16 1.77
N ARG A 231 7.25 -14.99 2.66
CA ARG A 231 7.78 -13.67 3.05
C ARG A 231 8.58 -13.02 1.91
N ASN A 232 9.27 -13.84 1.12
CA ASN A 232 10.20 -13.36 0.09
C ASN A 232 9.62 -13.29 -1.32
N ARG A 233 8.37 -13.74 -1.56
CA ARG A 233 7.77 -13.81 -2.91
C ARG A 233 7.64 -12.46 -3.63
N ASN A 234 7.66 -11.36 -2.87
CA ASN A 234 7.57 -9.99 -3.39
C ASN A 234 8.92 -9.23 -3.28
N VAL A 235 10.00 -9.89 -2.85
CA VAL A 235 11.34 -9.31 -2.76
C VAL A 235 12.05 -9.54 -4.09
N SER A 236 12.59 -8.48 -4.69
CA SER A 236 13.31 -8.56 -5.97
C SER A 236 14.76 -9.01 -5.81
N GLY A 237 15.36 -9.48 -6.91
CA GLY A 237 16.74 -9.95 -6.98
C GLY A 237 16.97 -11.37 -6.47
N LEU A 238 15.91 -12.16 -6.24
CA LEU A 238 16.04 -13.53 -5.77
C LEU A 238 16.13 -14.54 -6.92
N ASP A 239 16.75 -15.69 -6.64
CA ASP A 239 16.80 -16.79 -7.60
C ASP A 239 15.48 -17.57 -7.58
N ALA A 240 14.75 -17.53 -8.69
CA ALA A 240 13.50 -18.27 -8.87
C ALA A 240 13.63 -19.78 -8.60
N LYS A 241 14.82 -20.38 -8.80
CA LYS A 241 15.05 -21.80 -8.53
C LYS A 241 15.02 -22.16 -7.05
N LYS A 242 15.13 -21.16 -6.16
CA LYS A 242 15.01 -21.34 -4.70
C LYS A 242 13.56 -21.46 -4.23
N PHE A 243 12.59 -21.22 -5.09
CA PHE A 243 11.17 -21.33 -4.76
C PHE A 243 10.63 -22.70 -5.17
N LYS A 244 10.09 -23.44 -4.20
CA LYS A 244 9.48 -24.77 -4.33
C LYS A 244 7.95 -24.69 -4.31
N PHE A 245 7.38 -23.82 -3.51
CA PHE A 245 5.94 -23.75 -3.23
C PHE A 245 5.23 -22.58 -3.93
N PHE A 246 5.94 -21.50 -4.22
CA PHE A 246 5.40 -20.34 -4.93
C PHE A 246 6.02 -20.19 -6.31
N LYS A 247 5.24 -19.71 -7.28
CA LYS A 247 5.79 -19.21 -8.53
C LYS A 247 6.37 -17.82 -8.27
N TYR A 248 7.69 -17.71 -8.32
CA TYR A 248 8.41 -16.44 -8.18
C TYR A 248 8.71 -15.84 -9.55
N ASP A 249 8.44 -14.55 -9.69
CA ASP A 249 8.72 -13.72 -10.85
C ASP A 249 9.24 -12.38 -10.34
N ASP A 250 10.50 -12.04 -10.66
CA ASP A 250 11.08 -10.76 -10.27
C ASP A 250 10.75 -9.71 -11.34
N PRO A 251 9.86 -8.76 -11.04
CA PRO A 251 9.38 -7.83 -12.03
C PRO A 251 10.41 -6.79 -12.47
N TYR A 252 11.47 -6.61 -11.70
CA TYR A 252 12.57 -5.69 -11.99
C TYR A 252 13.78 -6.39 -12.60
N LYS A 253 13.67 -7.70 -12.87
CA LYS A 253 14.72 -8.44 -13.56
C LYS A 253 14.83 -7.95 -14.99
N LYS A 254 16.01 -7.48 -15.37
CA LYS A 254 16.28 -7.02 -16.73
C LYS A 254 16.58 -8.20 -17.65
N ASP A 255 15.56 -8.84 -18.19
CA ASP A 255 15.71 -9.98 -19.11
C ASP A 255 14.93 -9.84 -20.43
N GLU A 256 14.22 -8.72 -20.63
CA GLU A 256 13.64 -8.38 -21.93
C GLU A 256 14.69 -7.76 -22.85
N ILE A 257 14.93 -8.41 -24.00
CA ILE A 257 15.89 -7.93 -25.00
C ILE A 257 15.29 -6.76 -25.78
N VAL A 258 15.97 -5.62 -25.74
CA VAL A 258 15.62 -4.42 -26.50
C VAL A 258 16.83 -3.81 -27.20
N LYS A 259 16.57 -2.87 -28.10
CA LYS A 259 17.62 -2.11 -28.77
C LYS A 259 18.01 -0.91 -27.91
N CYS A 260 19.30 -0.78 -27.58
CA CYS A 260 19.81 0.37 -26.86
C CYS A 260 19.49 1.67 -27.62
N PRO A 261 18.88 2.68 -26.98
CA PRO A 261 18.52 3.91 -27.64
C PRO A 261 19.73 4.75 -28.06
N VAL A 262 20.91 4.52 -27.45
CA VAL A 262 22.15 5.26 -27.73
C VAL A 262 23.03 4.53 -28.76
N CYS A 263 23.55 3.35 -28.41
CA CYS A 263 24.50 2.65 -29.29
C CYS A 263 23.84 1.78 -30.37
N GLY A 264 22.53 1.52 -30.26
CA GLY A 264 21.81 0.61 -31.15
C GLY A 264 22.13 -0.88 -30.97
N GLY A 265 23.01 -1.23 -30.04
CA GLY A 265 23.31 -2.61 -29.63
C GLY A 265 22.22 -3.24 -28.79
N VAL A 266 22.48 -4.44 -28.28
CA VAL A 266 21.56 -5.14 -27.37
C VAL A 266 21.59 -4.47 -25.99
N ALA A 267 20.41 -4.24 -25.44
CA ALA A 267 20.19 -3.84 -24.06
C ALA A 267 19.14 -4.75 -23.42
N LEU A 268 19.12 -4.77 -22.10
CA LEU A 268 18.14 -5.52 -21.33
C LEU A 268 17.29 -4.54 -20.53
N GLN A 269 15.99 -4.80 -20.46
CA GLN A 269 15.06 -4.04 -19.63
C GLN A 269 14.21 -4.96 -18.75
N ASP A 270 13.67 -4.39 -17.68
CA ASP A 270 12.63 -5.01 -16.88
C ASP A 270 11.23 -4.82 -17.52
N ARG A 271 10.20 -5.44 -16.94
CA ARG A 271 8.82 -5.37 -17.46
C ARG A 271 8.21 -3.96 -17.41
N TYR A 272 8.82 -3.05 -16.67
CA TYR A 272 8.42 -1.65 -16.57
C TYR A 272 9.11 -0.78 -17.62
N GLY A 273 10.09 -1.34 -18.35
CA GLY A 273 10.88 -0.67 -19.38
C GLY A 273 12.12 0.04 -18.83
N ASN A 274 12.52 -0.23 -17.59
CA ASN A 274 13.80 0.25 -17.06
C ASN A 274 14.91 -0.68 -17.51
N GLY A 275 15.88 -0.14 -18.22
CA GLY A 275 16.91 -0.94 -18.87
C GLY A 275 18.32 -0.40 -18.71
N GLU A 276 19.26 -1.26 -19.03
CA GLU A 276 20.67 -0.92 -19.13
C GLU A 276 21.33 -1.66 -20.30
N CYS A 277 22.34 -1.02 -20.88
CA CYS A 277 23.10 -1.55 -21.99
C CYS A 277 24.52 -1.89 -21.54
N GLU A 278 24.86 -3.17 -21.47
CA GLU A 278 26.22 -3.62 -21.13
C GLU A 278 27.28 -3.13 -22.12
N ASN A 279 26.91 -2.90 -23.39
CA ASN A 279 27.85 -2.46 -24.42
C ASN A 279 28.33 -1.02 -24.24
N CYS A 280 27.45 -0.11 -23.83
CA CYS A 280 27.80 1.32 -23.72
C CYS A 280 27.60 1.92 -22.31
N GLY A 281 27.07 1.16 -21.36
CA GLY A 281 26.77 1.62 -20.01
C GLY A 281 25.52 2.49 -19.89
N TRP A 282 24.77 2.72 -20.98
CA TRP A 282 23.58 3.56 -20.97
C TRP A 282 22.45 2.92 -20.16
N LYS A 283 21.85 3.69 -19.25
CA LYS A 283 20.64 3.32 -18.51
C LYS A 283 19.46 4.15 -19.01
N PHE A 284 18.28 3.55 -19.09
CA PHE A 284 17.09 4.19 -19.64
C PHE A 284 15.81 3.68 -18.96
N GLU A 285 14.74 4.42 -19.15
CA GLU A 285 13.38 4.05 -18.76
C GLU A 285 12.43 4.06 -19.98
N LYS A 286 11.22 3.53 -19.79
CA LYS A 286 10.21 3.39 -20.85
C LYS A 286 9.86 4.70 -21.54
N ASP A 287 9.77 5.78 -20.77
CA ASP A 287 9.25 7.07 -21.22
C ASP A 287 10.34 8.16 -21.32
N ALA A 288 11.61 7.74 -21.49
CA ALA A 288 12.76 8.64 -21.56
C ALA A 288 12.62 9.75 -22.64
N ASP A 289 11.96 9.44 -23.77
CA ASP A 289 11.69 10.41 -24.83
C ASP A 289 10.72 11.53 -24.41
N ILE A 290 9.78 11.23 -23.49
CA ILE A 290 8.83 12.23 -22.96
C ILE A 290 9.56 13.17 -22.03
N LEU A 291 10.38 12.61 -21.13
CA LEU A 291 11.18 13.39 -20.19
C LEU A 291 12.15 14.31 -20.91
N GLU A 292 12.83 13.83 -21.94
CA GLU A 292 13.74 14.66 -22.75
C GLU A 292 13.00 15.79 -23.47
N LYS A 293 11.80 15.55 -24.01
CA LYS A 293 11.01 16.60 -24.67
C LYS A 293 10.50 17.66 -23.71
N GLN A 294 10.11 17.26 -22.49
CA GLN A 294 9.52 18.18 -21.51
C GLN A 294 10.58 18.95 -20.73
N TRP A 295 11.67 18.28 -20.37
CA TRP A 295 12.66 18.79 -19.42
C TRP A 295 14.07 18.87 -20.00
N GLY A 296 14.33 18.33 -21.19
CA GLY A 296 15.66 18.36 -21.80
C GLY A 296 16.69 17.46 -21.08
N ILE A 297 16.26 16.49 -20.30
CA ILE A 297 17.10 15.55 -19.53
C ILE A 297 16.62 14.11 -19.71
N SER A 298 17.41 13.13 -19.26
CA SER A 298 16.93 11.75 -19.11
C SER A 298 17.03 11.24 -17.67
N TYR A 299 16.26 10.21 -17.34
CA TYR A 299 16.39 9.44 -16.11
C TYR A 299 16.88 8.02 -16.45
N PRO A 300 17.81 7.45 -15.65
CA PRO A 300 18.50 8.03 -14.50
C PRO A 300 19.79 8.80 -14.86
N MET A 301 20.10 8.99 -16.14
CA MET A 301 21.43 9.43 -16.56
C MET A 301 21.68 10.94 -16.48
N LEU A 302 20.64 11.77 -16.28
CA LEU A 302 20.63 13.24 -16.43
C LEU A 302 20.94 13.71 -17.86
N VAL A 303 21.95 13.15 -18.52
CA VAL A 303 22.29 13.37 -19.93
C VAL A 303 21.10 13.04 -20.81
N SER A 304 20.69 13.90 -21.74
CA SER A 304 19.62 13.56 -22.68
C SER A 304 20.05 12.44 -23.63
N THR A 305 19.10 11.70 -24.19
CA THR A 305 19.39 10.66 -25.20
C THR A 305 20.04 11.28 -26.44
N THR A 306 19.64 12.50 -26.81
CA THR A 306 20.26 13.26 -27.90
C THR A 306 21.73 13.59 -27.62
N THR A 307 22.07 14.06 -26.42
CA THR A 307 23.45 14.34 -26.04
C THR A 307 24.27 13.06 -25.95
N ALA A 308 23.71 12.00 -25.37
CA ALA A 308 24.37 10.72 -25.21
C ALA A 308 24.75 10.09 -26.55
N LYS A 309 23.87 10.13 -27.56
CA LYS A 309 24.19 9.68 -28.93
C LYS A 309 25.43 10.40 -29.51
N LYS A 310 25.46 11.73 -29.39
CA LYS A 310 26.58 12.56 -29.88
C LYS A 310 27.88 12.27 -29.14
N GLN A 311 27.81 11.99 -27.83
CA GLN A 311 28.99 11.64 -27.02
C GLN A 311 29.50 10.25 -27.36
N TYR A 312 28.61 9.28 -27.51
CA TYR A 312 28.94 7.91 -27.90
C TYR A 312 29.62 7.85 -29.28
N GLU A 313 29.10 8.57 -30.28
CA GLU A 313 29.71 8.67 -31.63
C GLU A 313 31.14 9.20 -31.61
N LYS A 314 31.48 10.02 -30.61
CA LYS A 314 32.82 10.60 -30.42
C LYS A 314 33.72 9.79 -29.48
N GLY A 315 33.23 8.68 -28.93
CA GLY A 315 33.93 7.91 -27.89
C GLY A 315 34.13 8.66 -26.58
N LEU A 316 33.27 9.65 -26.29
CA LEU A 316 33.29 10.42 -25.06
C LEU A 316 32.42 9.76 -23.98
N PRO A 317 32.78 9.92 -22.69
CA PRO A 317 31.92 9.47 -21.60
C PRO A 317 30.60 10.26 -21.61
N PHE A 318 29.55 9.64 -21.07
CA PHE A 318 28.28 10.31 -20.87
C PHE A 318 28.43 11.38 -19.78
N LYS A 319 28.28 12.65 -20.18
CA LYS A 319 28.38 13.80 -19.27
C LYS A 319 27.29 14.81 -19.61
N ALA A 320 26.53 15.24 -18.61
CA ALA A 320 25.50 16.24 -18.81
C ALA A 320 26.12 17.56 -19.27
N THR A 321 25.47 18.29 -20.15
CA THR A 321 25.81 19.68 -20.45
C THR A 321 25.44 20.59 -19.28
N PHE A 322 25.91 21.85 -19.30
CA PHE A 322 25.50 22.84 -18.30
C PHE A 322 23.98 23.04 -18.34
N ASP A 323 23.40 23.14 -19.53
CA ASP A 323 21.95 23.29 -19.71
C ASP A 323 21.17 22.07 -19.16
N GLU A 324 21.67 20.85 -19.40
CA GLU A 324 21.07 19.62 -18.85
C GLU A 324 21.17 19.58 -17.32
N PHE A 325 22.27 20.06 -16.75
CA PHE A 325 22.41 20.19 -15.30
C PHE A 325 21.43 21.21 -14.70
N VAL A 326 21.29 22.39 -15.32
CA VAL A 326 20.32 23.39 -14.88
C VAL A 326 18.90 22.85 -15.03
N ASN A 327 18.57 22.18 -16.13
CA ASN A 327 17.28 21.52 -16.28
C ASN A 327 17.05 20.47 -15.19
N GLY A 328 18.07 19.68 -14.86
CA GLY A 328 18.07 18.75 -13.74
C GLY A 328 17.78 19.45 -12.41
N LEU A 329 18.37 20.62 -12.14
CA LEU A 329 18.09 21.41 -10.94
C LEU A 329 16.61 21.77 -10.81
N TYR A 330 15.96 22.17 -11.91
CA TYR A 330 14.53 22.52 -11.88
C TYR A 330 13.61 21.29 -11.85
N PHE A 331 14.11 20.10 -12.16
CA PHE A 331 13.36 18.86 -12.06
C PHE A 331 13.52 18.18 -10.70
N TYR A 332 14.75 18.03 -10.21
CA TYR A 332 15.09 17.36 -8.95
C TYR A 332 15.15 18.29 -7.74
N SER A 333 15.11 19.61 -7.94
CA SER A 333 15.28 20.67 -6.92
C SER A 333 16.65 20.71 -6.24
N GLU A 334 17.47 19.66 -6.34
CA GLU A 334 18.77 19.53 -5.71
C GLU A 334 19.72 18.70 -6.58
N MET A 335 20.88 19.28 -6.87
CA MET A 335 21.89 18.75 -7.77
C MET A 335 23.27 18.94 -7.20
N LEU A 336 24.22 18.11 -7.64
CA LEU A 336 25.61 18.24 -7.28
C LEU A 336 26.52 18.03 -8.49
N PHE A 337 27.67 18.68 -8.45
CA PHE A 337 28.72 18.46 -9.45
C PHE A 337 30.10 18.50 -8.81
N THR A 338 31.08 17.90 -9.48
CA THR A 338 32.47 17.86 -9.02
C THR A 338 33.37 18.59 -9.99
N TYR A 339 34.16 19.54 -9.47
CA TYR A 339 35.16 20.30 -10.22
C TYR A 339 36.44 20.38 -9.39
N LYS A 340 37.59 20.02 -9.99
CA LYS A 340 38.90 19.98 -9.31
C LYS A 340 38.90 19.23 -7.96
N ASN A 341 38.20 18.09 -7.90
CA ASN A 341 38.00 17.27 -6.70
C ASN A 341 37.25 17.94 -5.55
N VAL A 342 36.57 19.07 -5.79
CA VAL A 342 35.66 19.70 -4.85
C VAL A 342 34.23 19.40 -5.29
N SER A 343 33.39 18.96 -4.34
CA SER A 343 31.97 18.77 -4.55
C SER A 343 31.24 20.09 -4.30
N TYR A 344 30.35 20.43 -5.21
CA TYR A 344 29.49 21.59 -5.10
C TYR A 344 28.04 21.15 -5.15
N GLU A 345 27.22 21.81 -4.35
CA GLU A 345 25.79 21.58 -4.23
C GLU A 345 25.04 22.77 -4.80
N VAL A 346 23.96 22.48 -5.52
CA VAL A 346 23.07 23.48 -6.08
C VAL A 346 21.64 23.04 -5.79
N PHE A 347 20.89 23.86 -5.06
CA PHE A 347 19.50 23.54 -4.69
C PHE A 347 18.58 24.74 -4.74
N LEU A 348 17.28 24.48 -4.85
CA LEU A 348 16.25 25.52 -4.86
C LEU A 348 15.76 25.82 -3.44
N LYS A 349 15.87 27.09 -3.05
CA LYS A 349 15.30 27.64 -1.82
C LYS A 349 13.98 28.34 -2.15
N GLY A 350 12.87 27.70 -1.79
CA GLY A 350 11.55 28.12 -2.26
C GLY A 350 11.33 27.71 -3.73
N SER A 351 10.63 28.53 -4.52
CA SER A 351 10.30 28.20 -5.92
C SER A 351 11.25 28.78 -6.96
N GLU A 352 12.11 29.73 -6.60
CA GLU A 352 12.87 30.52 -7.59
C GLU A 352 14.35 30.76 -7.23
N THR A 353 14.69 30.82 -5.93
CA THR A 353 16.05 31.16 -5.51
C THR A 353 16.98 29.94 -5.62
N VAL A 354 18.04 30.06 -6.42
CA VAL A 354 19.09 29.04 -6.53
C VAL A 354 20.18 29.32 -5.51
N VAL A 355 20.48 28.33 -4.67
CA VAL A 355 21.62 28.34 -3.76
C VAL A 355 22.70 27.45 -4.35
N PHE A 356 23.91 27.99 -4.50
CA PHE A 356 25.08 27.30 -5.01
C PHE A 356 26.19 27.37 -3.96
N CYS A 357 26.57 26.24 -3.40
CA CYS A 357 27.51 26.19 -2.28
C CYS A 357 28.51 25.04 -2.34
N SER A 358 29.56 25.18 -1.56
CA SER A 358 30.51 24.15 -1.15
C SER A 358 30.93 24.44 0.29
N GLU A 359 31.91 23.71 0.83
CA GLU A 359 32.44 23.95 2.18
C GLU A 359 32.94 25.40 2.38
N ASP A 360 33.52 26.01 1.34
CA ASP A 360 34.19 27.31 1.43
C ASP A 360 33.42 28.46 0.77
N MET A 361 32.27 28.20 0.11
CA MET A 361 31.50 29.24 -0.58
C MET A 361 30.00 29.01 -0.56
N GLN A 362 29.26 30.10 -0.60
CA GLN A 362 27.82 30.10 -0.86
C GLN A 362 27.47 31.34 -1.69
N GLN A 363 26.72 31.12 -2.76
CA GLN A 363 26.22 32.16 -3.66
C GLN A 363 24.72 31.92 -3.86
N GLU A 364 23.91 32.98 -3.82
CA GLU A 364 22.46 32.90 -4.05
C GLU A 364 22.09 33.71 -5.30
N TYR A 365 21.14 33.18 -6.08
CA TYR A 365 20.66 33.77 -7.32
C TYR A 365 19.14 33.83 -7.28
N GLY A 366 18.57 34.99 -7.61
CA GLY A 366 17.13 35.21 -7.51
C GLY A 366 16.31 34.54 -8.61
N SER A 367 16.95 34.11 -9.71
CA SER A 367 16.28 33.42 -10.80
C SER A 367 17.20 32.44 -11.53
N ARG A 368 16.59 31.60 -12.38
CA ARG A 368 17.28 30.72 -13.33
C ARG A 368 18.29 31.46 -14.20
N GLU A 369 17.84 32.53 -14.83
CA GLU A 369 18.64 33.32 -15.77
C GLU A 369 19.82 33.98 -15.04
N GLU A 370 19.62 34.39 -13.79
CA GLU A 370 20.68 34.96 -12.99
C GLU A 370 21.76 33.91 -12.64
N PHE A 371 21.34 32.71 -12.25
CA PHE A 371 22.25 31.58 -12.01
C PHE A 371 23.05 31.23 -13.28
N GLU A 372 22.38 31.03 -14.41
CA GLU A 372 23.01 30.70 -15.69
C GLU A 372 24.01 31.78 -16.15
N ALA A 373 23.72 33.05 -15.87
CA ALA A 373 24.54 34.18 -16.31
C ALA A 373 25.73 34.49 -15.39
N LYS A 374 25.58 34.29 -14.07
CA LYS A 374 26.52 34.83 -13.07
C LYS A 374 27.19 33.77 -12.19
N ALA A 375 26.69 32.53 -12.16
CA ALA A 375 27.31 31.47 -11.36
C ALA A 375 28.78 31.29 -11.71
N ASN A 376 29.67 31.35 -10.73
CA ASN A 376 31.11 31.31 -10.94
C ASN A 376 31.87 30.68 -9.77
N ILE A 377 33.04 30.13 -10.07
CA ILE A 377 34.04 29.69 -9.09
C ILE A 377 35.30 30.51 -9.36
N ASP A 378 35.82 31.20 -8.34
CA ASP A 378 36.98 32.09 -8.45
C ASP A 378 36.88 33.12 -9.61
N GLY A 379 35.67 33.62 -9.88
CA GLY A 379 35.42 34.60 -10.95
C GLY A 379 35.30 34.01 -12.36
N VAL A 380 35.43 32.70 -12.54
CA VAL A 380 35.20 32.02 -13.83
C VAL A 380 33.79 31.44 -13.86
N LEU A 381 33.01 31.77 -14.89
CA LEU A 381 31.61 31.36 -14.98
C LEU A 381 31.49 29.83 -15.06
N LEU A 382 30.49 29.29 -14.38
CA LEU A 382 30.25 27.85 -14.27
C LEU A 382 30.03 27.20 -15.65
N LYS A 383 29.31 27.89 -16.55
CA LYS A 383 29.12 27.46 -17.93
C LYS A 383 30.44 27.31 -18.71
N ASP A 384 31.43 28.14 -18.39
CA ASP A 384 32.75 28.13 -19.05
C ASP A 384 33.67 27.06 -18.42
N LEU A 385 33.43 26.69 -17.16
CA LEU A 385 34.12 25.62 -16.44
C LEU A 385 33.59 24.22 -16.77
N TRP A 386 32.42 24.11 -17.42
CA TRP A 386 31.68 22.86 -17.53
C TRP A 386 32.44 21.75 -18.29
N ALA A 387 33.36 22.14 -19.18
CA ALA A 387 34.23 21.19 -19.88
C ALA A 387 35.09 20.36 -18.90
N ASP A 388 35.48 20.93 -17.77
CA ASP A 388 36.38 20.34 -16.77
C ASP A 388 35.64 19.71 -15.57
N VAL A 389 34.30 19.81 -15.54
CA VAL A 389 33.47 19.10 -14.56
C VAL A 389 33.61 17.58 -14.78
N SER A 390 33.93 16.85 -13.71
CA SER A 390 34.17 15.40 -13.74
C SER A 390 32.93 14.57 -13.43
N PHE A 391 31.96 15.15 -12.70
CA PHE A 391 30.69 14.52 -12.36
C PHE A 391 29.59 15.58 -12.25
N ALA A 392 28.37 15.22 -12.66
CA ALA A 392 27.16 16.02 -12.47
C ALA A 392 25.97 15.07 -12.32
N GLY A 393 25.16 15.24 -11.27
CA GLY A 393 24.03 14.37 -10.97
C GLY A 393 23.10 14.98 -9.93
N PHE A 394 21.92 14.39 -9.76
CA PHE A 394 21.03 14.72 -8.64
C PHE A 394 21.58 14.10 -7.34
N MET A 395 21.28 14.70 -6.20
CA MET A 395 21.54 14.04 -4.92
C MET A 395 20.66 12.79 -4.83
N TYR A 396 21.28 11.62 -4.66
CA TYR A 396 20.54 10.45 -4.20
C TYR A 396 20.13 10.72 -2.75
N CYS A 397 18.86 11.07 -2.53
CA CYS A 397 18.21 10.80 -1.25
C CYS A 397 17.93 9.29 -1.20
N GLY A 398 18.98 8.51 -0.90
CA GLY A 398 18.93 7.04 -0.84
C GLY A 398 20.25 6.43 -0.42
#